data_AF-E8UYY2-F1
#
_entry.id   AF-E8UYY2-F1
#
_cell.length_a   1.000
_cell.length_b   1.000
_cell.length_c   1.000
_cell.angle_alpha   90.00
_cell.angle_beta   90.00
_cell.angle_gamma   90.00
#
_symmetry.space_group_name_H-M   'P 1'
#
loop_
_entity.id
_entity.type
_entity.pdbx_description
1 polymer ?
#
loop_
_entity_poly.entity_id
_entity_poly.type
_entity_poly.pdbx_seq_one_letter_code
_entity_poly.pdbx_strand_id
1 'polypeptide(L)'
;MEHLCWCAGRRGNRQAQRSLSASTRAATSLVLTDASEFAAGDLVAVDADYAGQTGYVGVGVSGAYVKSADAVANDSQYIRRITYNVGRVVSVSTNTLTLATPLLAGAPDPTMKVAKIMGFLDREGGSFFHEWSALFVVDGVQGDRVLYHYPRLQIAEGAAEEAVPLTGAMTMWRLAARFRALPVVDATDGEQALCFRSYLPAMRQT
;
A
#
# COMPACT_ATOMS: atom_id res chain seq x y z
N MET A 1 -19.31 10.30 -12.39
CA MET A 1 -18.52 10.46 -13.63
C MET A 1 -17.81 11.78 -13.47
N GLU A 2 -16.51 11.83 -13.75
CA GLU A 2 -15.62 13.00 -13.57
C GLU A 2 -15.27 13.33 -12.10
N HIS A 3 -14.04 13.69 -11.70
CA HIS A 3 -12.74 13.79 -12.37
C HIS A 3 -11.63 13.49 -11.35
N LEU A 4 -10.53 12.92 -11.86
CA LEU A 4 -9.32 12.61 -11.12
C LEU A 4 -8.71 13.85 -10.44
N CYS A 5 -8.28 13.69 -9.20
CA CYS A 5 -7.18 14.50 -8.67
C CYS A 5 -6.34 13.65 -7.71
N TRP A 6 -5.15 13.23 -8.17
CA TRP A 6 -4.00 13.15 -7.29
C TRP A 6 -2.86 13.93 -7.95
N CYS A 7 -2.21 14.75 -7.13
CA CYS A 7 -1.36 15.87 -7.53
C CYS A 7 -0.45 15.55 -8.72
N ALA A 8 -0.63 16.34 -9.77
CA ALA A 8 0.43 16.58 -10.72
C ALA A 8 1.69 16.98 -9.93
N GLY A 9 2.68 16.10 -9.93
CA GLY A 9 4.05 16.59 -10.02
C GLY A 9 4.04 17.63 -11.14
N ARG A 10 4.54 18.85 -10.83
CA ARG A 10 4.66 19.99 -11.75
C ARG A 10 4.71 19.52 -13.20
N ARG A 11 3.84 20.07 -14.06
CA ARG A 11 3.89 19.98 -15.53
C ARG A 11 5.36 19.84 -15.98
N GLY A 12 5.82 18.63 -16.26
CA GLY A 12 7.26 18.38 -16.41
C GLY A 12 7.64 16.90 -16.51
N ASN A 13 7.25 16.06 -15.55
CA ASN A 13 7.58 14.62 -15.61
C ASN A 13 6.33 13.78 -15.82
N ARG A 14 6.01 13.51 -17.10
CA ARG A 14 5.26 12.29 -17.43
C ARG A 14 6.11 11.13 -16.91
N GLN A 15 5.61 10.36 -15.96
CA GLN A 15 6.27 9.08 -15.66
C GLN A 15 6.33 8.27 -16.94
N ALA A 16 7.55 7.94 -17.36
CA ALA A 16 7.76 7.27 -18.62
C ALA A 16 7.65 5.76 -18.39
N GLN A 17 6.54 5.20 -18.84
CA GLN A 17 6.40 3.75 -19.00
C GLN A 17 7.58 3.18 -19.79
N ARG A 18 8.11 2.05 -19.35
CA ARG A 18 9.17 1.33 -20.06
C ARG A 18 8.59 0.08 -20.69
N SER A 19 8.84 -0.08 -21.98
CA SER A 19 8.41 -1.27 -22.71
C SER A 19 9.12 -2.49 -22.16
N LEU A 20 8.33 -3.53 -21.84
CA LEU A 20 8.86 -4.84 -21.56
C LEU A 20 9.39 -5.44 -22.88
N SER A 21 10.48 -6.18 -22.80
CA SER A 21 11.08 -6.89 -23.92
C SER A 21 11.01 -8.40 -23.73
N ALA A 22 11.13 -8.86 -22.49
CA ALA A 22 10.95 -10.25 -22.11
C ALA A 22 10.66 -10.37 -20.60
N SER A 23 10.19 -11.53 -20.18
CA SER A 23 10.09 -11.89 -18.78
C SER A 23 10.44 -13.36 -18.57
N THR A 24 10.80 -13.73 -17.35
CA THR A 24 10.95 -15.15 -17.00
C THR A 24 9.59 -15.79 -16.78
N ARG A 25 9.50 -17.11 -16.97
CA ARG A 25 8.28 -17.89 -16.72
C ARG A 25 7.79 -17.79 -15.27
N ALA A 26 8.70 -17.52 -14.33
CA ALA A 26 8.40 -17.28 -12.92
C ALA A 26 7.96 -15.83 -12.63
N ALA A 27 7.91 -14.94 -13.62
CA ALA A 27 7.48 -13.55 -13.51
C ALA A 27 8.23 -12.72 -12.46
N THR A 28 9.47 -13.11 -12.13
CA THR A 28 10.34 -12.43 -11.16
C THR A 28 11.42 -11.59 -11.81
N SER A 29 11.67 -11.77 -13.11
CA SER A 29 12.64 -10.98 -13.86
C SER A 29 11.95 -10.35 -15.06
N LEU A 30 12.03 -9.02 -15.12
CA LEU A 30 11.45 -8.19 -16.16
C LEU A 30 12.58 -7.55 -16.95
N VAL A 31 12.68 -7.88 -18.24
CA VAL A 31 13.68 -7.30 -19.14
C VAL A 31 13.04 -6.10 -19.82
N LEU A 32 13.60 -4.92 -19.61
CA LEU A 32 13.15 -3.65 -20.15
C LEU A 32 14.06 -3.16 -21.27
N THR A 33 13.55 -2.24 -22.07
CA THR A 33 14.35 -1.46 -23.03
C THR A 33 15.35 -0.53 -22.33
N ASP A 34 15.00 0.00 -21.16
CA ASP A 34 15.82 0.84 -20.29
C ASP A 34 15.30 0.75 -18.86
N ALA A 35 16.17 0.48 -17.88
CA ALA A 35 15.83 0.38 -16.47
C ALA A 35 16.43 1.50 -15.59
N SER A 36 17.04 2.53 -16.19
CA SER A 36 17.78 3.59 -15.48
C SER A 36 16.97 4.41 -14.48
N GLU A 37 15.64 4.46 -14.62
CA GLU A 37 14.73 5.21 -13.72
C GLU A 37 14.28 4.41 -12.49
N PHE A 38 14.64 3.13 -12.38
CA PHE A 38 14.22 2.25 -11.30
C PHE A 38 15.36 2.02 -10.30
N ALA A 39 14.98 1.80 -9.05
CA ALA A 39 15.86 1.41 -7.97
C ALA A 39 15.29 0.24 -7.17
N ALA A 40 16.16 -0.43 -6.40
CA ALA A 40 15.72 -1.39 -5.40
C ALA A 40 14.79 -0.70 -4.38
N GLY A 41 13.69 -1.36 -4.04
CA GLY A 41 12.63 -0.83 -3.18
C GLY A 41 11.46 -0.19 -3.94
N ASP A 42 11.62 0.13 -5.22
CA ASP A 42 10.53 0.68 -6.02
C ASP A 42 9.38 -0.33 -6.17
N LEU A 43 8.15 0.18 -6.16
CA LEU A 43 6.97 -0.56 -6.57
C LEU A 43 6.68 -0.27 -8.04
N VAL A 44 6.38 -1.32 -8.82
CA VAL A 44 6.10 -1.22 -10.25
C VAL A 44 4.81 -1.91 -10.61
N ALA A 45 4.03 -1.29 -11.47
CA ALA A 45 2.83 -1.87 -12.09
C ALA A 45 3.17 -2.35 -13.51
N VAL A 46 2.73 -3.56 -13.85
CA VAL A 46 3.01 -4.20 -15.15
C VAL A 46 1.71 -4.58 -15.82
N ASP A 47 1.39 -3.95 -16.94
CA ASP A 47 0.17 -4.28 -17.69
C ASP A 47 0.26 -3.87 -19.15
N ALA A 48 -0.70 -4.29 -19.96
CA ALA A 48 -0.87 -3.86 -21.34
C ALA A 48 -1.56 -2.49 -21.42
N ASP A 49 -1.31 -1.76 -22.51
CA ASP A 49 -2.05 -0.53 -22.78
C ASP A 49 -3.52 -0.83 -23.08
N TYR A 50 -4.39 0.12 -22.78
CA TYR A 50 -5.78 0.04 -23.18
C TYR A 50 -5.89 0.09 -24.70
N ALA A 51 -6.54 -0.91 -25.30
CA ALA A 51 -6.66 -1.08 -26.75
C ALA A 51 -8.08 -0.76 -27.27
N GLY A 52 -8.90 -0.07 -26.48
CA GLY A 52 -10.28 0.32 -26.87
C GLY A 52 -11.37 -0.68 -26.48
N GLN A 53 -11.05 -1.72 -25.70
CA GLN A 53 -11.98 -2.77 -25.30
C GLN A 53 -12.93 -2.35 -24.16
N THR A 54 -14.23 -2.57 -24.30
CA THR A 54 -15.20 -2.40 -23.19
C THR A 54 -15.13 -3.57 -22.21
N GLY A 55 -15.38 -3.33 -20.92
CA GLY A 55 -15.46 -4.40 -19.90
C GLY A 55 -14.35 -4.35 -18.85
N TYR A 56 -14.05 -5.50 -18.23
CA TYR A 56 -12.95 -5.62 -17.28
C TYR A 56 -11.60 -5.49 -17.98
N VAL A 57 -10.67 -4.76 -17.36
CA VAL A 57 -9.34 -4.50 -17.90
C VAL A 57 -8.23 -4.91 -16.93
N GLY A 58 -7.05 -5.20 -17.49
CA GLY A 58 -5.90 -5.78 -16.80
C GLY A 58 -5.69 -7.22 -17.23
N VAL A 59 -4.43 -7.61 -17.49
CA VAL A 59 -4.08 -8.96 -17.94
C VAL A 59 -3.73 -9.84 -16.74
N GLY A 60 -4.39 -10.99 -16.62
CA GLY A 60 -4.20 -11.98 -15.55
C GLY A 60 -4.87 -11.63 -14.21
N VAL A 61 -4.79 -10.37 -13.76
CA VAL A 61 -5.52 -9.89 -12.57
C VAL A 61 -6.23 -8.58 -12.91
N SER A 62 -7.55 -8.66 -13.10
CA SER A 62 -8.36 -7.51 -13.51
C SER A 62 -8.44 -6.45 -12.42
N GLY A 63 -8.20 -5.20 -12.81
CA GLY A 63 -8.16 -4.06 -11.90
C GLY A 63 -9.50 -3.34 -11.71
N ALA A 64 -10.21 -3.08 -12.80
CA ALA A 64 -11.53 -2.43 -12.77
C ALA A 64 -12.30 -2.61 -14.09
N TYR A 65 -13.53 -2.09 -14.12
CA TYR A 65 -14.34 -1.94 -15.33
C TYR A 65 -14.11 -0.60 -16.03
N VAL A 66 -13.99 -0.64 -17.35
CA VAL A 66 -14.07 0.54 -18.21
C VAL A 66 -15.48 0.70 -18.73
N LYS A 67 -16.09 1.87 -18.47
CA LYS A 67 -17.47 2.18 -18.89
C LYS A 67 -17.57 2.56 -20.37
N SER A 68 -16.55 3.21 -20.93
CA SER A 68 -16.45 3.54 -22.36
C SER A 68 -14.98 3.79 -22.73
N ALA A 69 -14.64 3.60 -24.01
CA ALA A 69 -13.28 3.86 -24.50
C ALA A 69 -12.89 5.34 -24.38
N ASP A 70 -13.84 6.25 -24.57
CA ASP A 70 -13.61 7.70 -24.43
C ASP A 70 -13.19 8.11 -23.02
N ALA A 71 -13.64 7.39 -21.99
CA ALA A 71 -13.25 7.65 -20.61
C ALA A 71 -11.76 7.38 -20.34
N VAL A 72 -11.09 6.66 -21.24
CA VAL A 72 -9.70 6.21 -21.12
C VAL A 72 -8.78 6.78 -22.21
N ALA A 73 -9.37 7.32 -23.29
CA ALA A 73 -8.68 7.69 -24.53
C ALA A 73 -7.50 8.66 -24.37
N ASN A 74 -7.45 9.44 -23.28
CA ASN A 74 -6.40 10.41 -23.01
C ASN A 74 -5.41 9.99 -21.92
N ASP A 75 -5.52 8.78 -21.36
CA ASP A 75 -4.66 8.30 -20.29
C ASP A 75 -3.96 6.97 -20.66
N SER A 76 -2.76 7.10 -21.22
CA SER A 76 -1.90 5.94 -21.55
C SER A 76 -1.48 5.09 -20.33
N GLN A 77 -1.64 5.60 -19.11
CA GLN A 77 -1.34 4.87 -17.86
C GLN A 77 -2.59 4.37 -17.17
N TYR A 78 -3.77 4.54 -17.75
CA TYR A 78 -5.04 4.24 -17.09
C TYR A 78 -5.06 2.83 -16.49
N ILE A 79 -4.70 1.80 -17.27
CA ILE A 79 -4.68 0.41 -16.78
C ILE A 79 -3.72 0.25 -15.61
N ARG A 80 -2.52 0.84 -15.68
CA ARG A 80 -1.48 0.71 -14.65
C ARG A 80 -1.79 1.50 -13.38
N ARG A 81 -2.76 2.43 -13.42
CA ARG A 81 -3.31 3.12 -12.25
C ARG A 81 -4.33 2.29 -11.48
N ILE A 82 -4.88 1.24 -12.11
CA ILE A 82 -5.93 0.41 -11.53
C ILE A 82 -5.55 -1.07 -11.43
N THR A 83 -4.41 -1.47 -12.00
CA THR A 83 -3.97 -2.88 -12.03
C THR A 83 -3.52 -3.36 -10.66
N TYR A 84 -3.81 -4.63 -10.36
CA TYR A 84 -3.26 -5.34 -9.20
C TYR A 84 -1.99 -6.13 -9.56
N ASN A 85 -1.55 -6.09 -10.81
CA ASN A 85 -0.33 -6.75 -11.24
C ASN A 85 0.91 -5.92 -10.88
N VAL A 86 1.21 -5.88 -9.58
CA VAL A 86 2.24 -5.05 -8.96
C VAL A 86 3.37 -5.92 -8.41
N GLY A 87 4.59 -5.42 -8.51
CA GLY A 87 5.78 -6.07 -7.94
C GLY A 87 6.70 -5.08 -7.23
N ARG A 88 7.43 -5.57 -6.22
CA ARG A 88 8.50 -4.82 -5.56
C ARG A 88 9.85 -5.17 -6.17
N VAL A 89 10.60 -4.18 -6.62
CA VAL A 89 11.95 -4.35 -7.15
C VAL A 89 12.93 -4.63 -6.00
N VAL A 90 13.72 -5.71 -6.12
CA VAL A 90 14.79 -6.07 -5.18
C VAL A 90 16.15 -5.68 -5.72
N SER A 91 16.35 -5.80 -7.03
CA SER A 91 17.59 -5.35 -7.68
C SER A 91 17.31 -4.89 -9.11
N VAL A 92 18.16 -3.98 -9.56
CA VAL A 92 18.14 -3.41 -10.91
C VAL A 92 19.49 -3.67 -11.54
N SER A 93 19.48 -4.31 -12.71
CA SER A 93 20.60 -4.35 -13.65
C SER A 93 20.29 -3.40 -14.81
N THR A 94 21.25 -3.19 -15.72
CA THR A 94 21.14 -2.22 -16.84
C THR A 94 19.77 -2.19 -17.52
N ASN A 95 19.22 -3.38 -17.84
CA ASN A 95 17.94 -3.55 -18.53
C ASN A 95 17.02 -4.54 -17.81
N THR A 96 17.23 -4.83 -16.53
CA THR A 96 16.48 -5.91 -15.86
C THR A 96 16.08 -5.50 -14.46
N LEU A 97 14.78 -5.65 -14.18
CA LEU A 97 14.25 -5.56 -12.83
C LEU A 97 14.06 -6.95 -12.26
N THR A 98 14.65 -7.22 -11.10
CA THR A 98 14.37 -8.43 -10.32
C THR A 98 13.35 -8.09 -9.24
N LEU A 99 12.25 -8.83 -9.18
CA LEU A 99 11.17 -8.64 -8.23
C LEU A 99 11.34 -9.55 -7.01
N ALA A 100 10.82 -9.09 -5.86
CA ALA A 100 10.83 -9.84 -4.61
C ALA A 100 9.99 -11.12 -4.68
N THR A 101 8.90 -11.04 -5.43
CA THR A 101 7.94 -12.13 -5.62
C THR A 101 7.49 -12.13 -7.09
N PRO A 102 7.06 -13.29 -7.62
CA PRO A 102 6.38 -13.37 -8.91
C PRO A 102 5.23 -12.36 -9.01
N LEU A 103 5.03 -11.80 -10.19
CA LEU A 103 3.80 -11.08 -10.51
C LEU A 103 2.58 -12.00 -10.39
N LEU A 104 1.50 -11.47 -9.81
CA LEU A 104 0.26 -12.23 -9.56
C LEU A 104 -0.39 -12.73 -10.86
N ALA A 105 -0.28 -11.96 -11.95
CA ALA A 105 -0.80 -12.34 -13.26
C ALA A 105 0.00 -13.44 -13.97
N GLY A 106 1.12 -13.90 -13.38
CA GLY A 106 2.07 -14.77 -14.05
C GLY A 106 3.01 -14.01 -14.98
N ALA A 107 3.66 -14.75 -15.89
CA ALA A 107 4.68 -14.19 -16.77
C ALA A 107 4.08 -13.12 -17.71
N PRO A 108 4.54 -11.85 -17.63
CA PRO A 108 3.98 -10.79 -18.44
C PRO A 108 4.36 -10.95 -19.92
N ASP A 109 3.40 -10.62 -20.78
CA ASP A 109 3.54 -10.63 -22.23
C ASP A 109 4.47 -9.48 -22.69
N PRO A 110 5.32 -9.66 -23.72
CA PRO A 110 6.22 -8.61 -24.21
C PRO A 110 5.54 -7.30 -24.66
N THR A 111 4.23 -7.31 -24.92
CA THR A 111 3.46 -6.10 -25.23
C THR A 111 3.12 -5.25 -24.00
N MET A 112 3.34 -5.78 -22.79
CA MET A 112 3.13 -5.04 -21.55
C MET A 112 4.21 -3.98 -21.33
N LYS A 113 3.88 -3.01 -20.48
CA LYS A 113 4.83 -1.97 -20.06
C LYS A 113 4.85 -1.86 -18.56
N VAL A 114 5.99 -1.40 -18.05
CA VAL A 114 6.28 -1.25 -16.64
C VAL A 114 6.26 0.23 -16.28
N ALA A 115 5.52 0.59 -15.24
CA ALA A 115 5.47 1.94 -14.71
C ALA A 115 5.77 1.92 -13.21
N LYS A 116 6.60 2.85 -12.75
CA LYS A 116 6.88 3.04 -11.32
C LYS A 116 5.66 3.62 -10.62
N ILE A 117 5.29 3.09 -9.47
CA ILE A 117 4.20 3.60 -8.64
C ILE A 117 4.73 4.76 -7.79
N MET A 118 4.14 5.95 -7.93
CA MET A 118 4.52 7.15 -7.14
C MET A 118 3.66 7.37 -5.90
N GLY A 119 2.52 6.68 -5.83
CA GLY A 119 1.56 6.79 -4.75
C GLY A 119 0.34 5.95 -5.05
N PHE A 120 -0.44 5.73 -4.01
CA PHE A 120 -1.75 5.10 -4.07
C PHE A 120 -2.79 6.15 -3.68
N LEU A 121 -3.91 6.17 -4.38
CA LEU A 121 -5.10 6.85 -3.92
C LEU A 121 -6.11 5.77 -3.60
N ASP A 122 -6.47 5.65 -2.34
CA ASP A 122 -7.57 4.78 -1.96
C ASP A 122 -8.88 5.39 -2.42
N ARG A 123 -9.73 4.58 -3.04
CA ARG A 123 -11.10 4.96 -3.37
C ARG A 123 -11.95 4.36 -2.26
N GLU A 124 -12.66 5.20 -1.51
CA GLU A 124 -13.64 4.74 -0.51
C GLU A 124 -14.41 3.53 -1.05
N GLY A 125 -14.21 2.37 -0.41
CA GLY A 125 -14.88 1.12 -0.76
C GLY A 125 -14.03 0.02 -1.43
N GLY A 126 -12.73 0.21 -1.64
CA GLY A 126 -11.81 -0.92 -1.86
C GLY A 126 -11.62 -1.68 -0.55
N SER A 127 -12.06 -2.94 -0.46
CA SER A 127 -11.94 -3.74 0.77
C SER A 127 -10.51 -4.23 0.98
N PHE A 128 -9.59 -3.31 1.25
CA PHE A 128 -8.42 -3.63 2.04
C PHE A 128 -8.91 -3.76 3.49
N PHE A 129 -8.72 -4.92 4.11
CA PHE A 129 -8.90 -4.99 5.56
C PHE A 129 -7.72 -4.27 6.17
N HIS A 130 -7.88 -2.96 6.45
CA HIS A 130 -6.93 -2.22 7.26
C HIS A 130 -6.95 -2.83 8.66
N GLU A 131 -6.08 -3.81 8.88
CA GLU A 131 -5.79 -4.31 10.21
C GLU A 131 -4.89 -3.29 10.88
N TRP A 132 -5.41 -2.65 11.91
CA TRP A 132 -4.65 -1.70 12.70
C TRP A 132 -3.89 -2.46 13.79
N SER A 133 -2.73 -1.96 14.16
CA SER A 133 -2.05 -2.37 15.40
C SER A 133 -1.77 -1.13 16.23
N ALA A 134 -1.71 -1.30 17.56
CA ALA A 134 -1.34 -0.22 18.45
C ALA A 134 -0.33 -0.71 19.48
N LEU A 135 0.62 0.17 19.80
CA LEU A 135 1.55 0.00 20.91
C LEU A 135 1.36 1.18 21.86
N PHE A 136 0.89 0.89 23.07
CA PHE A 136 0.83 1.88 24.14
C PHE A 136 2.02 1.68 25.07
N VAL A 137 2.72 2.77 25.37
CA VAL A 137 3.81 2.78 26.34
C VAL A 137 3.34 3.56 27.55
N VAL A 138 3.31 2.90 28.69
CA VAL A 138 3.01 3.52 29.98
C VAL A 138 4.32 3.64 30.74
N ASP A 139 4.74 4.87 30.98
CA ASP A 139 5.91 5.14 31.83
C ASP A 139 5.55 4.84 33.30
N GLY A 140 6.39 4.04 33.93
CA GLY A 140 6.32 3.76 35.36
C GLY A 140 7.07 4.80 36.18
N VAL A 141 6.83 4.79 37.49
CA VAL A 141 7.32 5.82 38.41
C VAL A 141 8.84 5.75 38.60
N GLN A 142 9.44 4.58 38.39
CA GLN A 142 10.87 4.35 38.60
C GLN A 142 11.68 4.44 37.30
N GLY A 143 11.07 4.90 36.21
CA GLY A 143 11.67 4.87 34.87
C GLY A 143 11.55 3.51 34.18
N ASP A 144 10.80 2.59 34.79
CA ASP A 144 10.29 1.38 34.17
C ASP A 144 9.21 1.70 33.12
N ARG A 145 8.89 0.75 32.24
CA ARG A 145 7.84 0.92 31.23
C ARG A 145 7.02 -0.34 31.07
N VAL A 146 5.71 -0.19 30.93
CA VAL A 146 4.81 -1.26 30.52
C VAL A 146 4.32 -0.98 29.11
N LEU A 147 4.50 -1.95 28.22
CA LEU A 147 4.10 -1.88 26.82
C LEU A 147 2.87 -2.76 26.64
N TYR A 148 1.82 -2.19 26.04
CA TYR A 148 0.62 -2.92 25.62
C TYR A 148 0.57 -2.93 24.09
N HIS A 149 0.80 -4.10 23.50
CA HIS A 149 0.75 -4.30 22.06
C HIS A 149 -0.55 -5.01 21.68
N TYR A 150 -1.39 -4.31 20.91
CA TYR A 150 -2.60 -4.82 20.28
C TYR A 150 -2.30 -5.13 18.80
N PRO A 151 -2.13 -6.41 18.43
CA PRO A 151 -1.68 -6.80 17.10
C PRO A 151 -2.77 -6.65 16.02
N ARG A 152 -4.04 -6.77 16.40
CA ARG A 152 -5.19 -6.58 15.50
C ARG A 152 -6.27 -5.73 16.16
N LEU A 153 -6.56 -4.61 15.52
CA LEU A 153 -7.57 -3.64 15.88
C LEU A 153 -8.50 -3.42 14.69
N GLN A 154 -9.80 -3.44 14.96
CA GLN A 154 -10.84 -3.09 14.00
C GLN A 154 -11.42 -1.74 14.37
N ILE A 155 -11.62 -0.86 13.38
CA ILE A 155 -12.31 0.42 13.59
C ILE A 155 -13.72 0.13 14.13
N ALA A 156 -14.03 0.64 15.32
CA ALA A 156 -15.33 0.49 15.96
C ALA A 156 -16.23 1.70 15.67
N GLU A 157 -15.63 2.90 15.63
CA GLU A 157 -16.30 4.15 15.28
C GLU A 157 -15.37 4.98 14.38
N GLY A 158 -15.95 5.82 13.51
CA GLY A 158 -15.19 6.69 12.62
C GLY A 158 -14.37 7.74 13.39
N ALA A 159 -13.41 8.36 12.70
CA ALA A 159 -12.65 9.47 13.27
C ALA A 159 -13.59 10.64 13.61
N ALA A 160 -13.50 11.14 14.84
CA ALA A 160 -14.29 12.26 15.32
C ALA A 160 -13.41 13.24 16.09
N GLU A 161 -13.82 14.51 16.14
CA GLU A 161 -13.24 15.47 17.07
C GLU A 161 -13.99 15.41 18.39
N GLU A 162 -13.24 15.26 19.48
CA GLU A 162 -13.79 15.22 20.84
C GLU A 162 -13.36 16.48 21.59
N ALA A 163 -14.34 17.18 22.15
CA ALA A 163 -14.13 18.32 23.02
C ALA A 163 -13.83 17.83 24.45
N VAL A 164 -12.60 18.07 24.91
CA VAL A 164 -12.13 17.75 26.26
C VAL A 164 -12.14 19.03 27.10
N PRO A 165 -12.92 19.11 28.19
CA PRO A 165 -12.92 20.29 29.05
C PRO A 165 -11.57 20.44 29.73
N LEU A 166 -11.05 21.67 29.73
CA LEU A 166 -9.90 22.08 30.54
C LEU A 166 -10.39 22.86 31.77
N THR A 167 -9.47 23.22 32.67
CA THR A 167 -9.81 24.03 33.84
C THR A 167 -10.40 25.39 33.42
N GLY A 168 -11.50 25.79 34.05
CA GLY A 168 -12.23 27.02 33.71
C GLY A 168 -13.20 26.84 32.52
N ALA A 169 -13.35 27.88 31.70
CA ALA A 169 -14.26 27.91 30.54
C ALA A 169 -13.56 27.54 29.22
N MET A 170 -12.45 26.79 29.29
CA MET A 170 -11.65 26.42 28.12
C MET A 170 -11.90 24.97 27.72
N THR A 171 -11.87 24.71 26.40
CA THR A 171 -12.05 23.37 25.83
C THR A 171 -10.93 23.09 24.85
N MET A 172 -10.33 21.90 24.94
CA MET A 172 -9.39 21.37 23.96
C MET A 172 -10.14 20.47 22.98
N TRP A 173 -9.93 20.66 21.68
CA TRP A 173 -10.39 19.70 20.67
C TRP A 173 -9.27 18.73 20.36
N ARG A 174 -9.56 17.42 20.42
CA ARG A 174 -8.62 16.37 20.01
C ARG A 174 -9.26 15.46 18.99
N LEU A 175 -8.44 14.88 18.12
CA LEU A 175 -8.87 13.77 17.27
C LEU A 175 -9.04 12.53 18.15
N ALA A 176 -10.21 11.90 18.07
CA ALA A 176 -10.54 10.66 18.74
C ALA A 176 -10.89 9.58 17.71
N ALA A 177 -10.40 8.37 17.94
CA ALA A 177 -10.77 7.17 17.21
C ALA A 177 -10.96 6.03 18.18
N ARG A 178 -11.93 5.15 17.91
CA ARG A 178 -12.23 3.99 18.75
C ARG A 178 -12.03 2.71 17.97
N PHE A 179 -11.32 1.77 18.59
CA PHE A 179 -10.99 0.49 18.01
C PHE A 179 -11.44 -0.65 18.92
N ARG A 180 -11.86 -1.75 18.31
CA ARG A 180 -12.11 -3.03 18.97
C ARG A 180 -10.87 -3.91 18.79
N ALA A 181 -10.30 -4.37 19.90
CA ALA A 181 -9.25 -5.40 19.84
C ALA A 181 -9.84 -6.73 19.37
N LEU A 182 -9.17 -7.34 18.39
CA LEU A 182 -9.52 -8.66 17.87
C LEU A 182 -8.49 -9.68 18.34
N PRO A 183 -8.91 -10.92 18.65
CA PRO A 183 -7.99 -11.96 19.07
C PRO A 183 -7.05 -12.36 17.93
N VAL A 184 -5.80 -12.64 18.28
CA VAL A 184 -4.81 -13.30 17.42
C VAL A 184 -4.38 -14.61 18.05
N VAL A 185 -3.94 -15.56 17.22
CA VAL A 185 -3.27 -16.77 17.69
C VAL A 185 -1.80 -16.42 17.95
N ASP A 186 -1.32 -16.61 19.17
CA ASP A 186 0.09 -16.48 19.50
C ASP A 186 0.87 -17.61 18.83
N ALA A 187 1.91 -17.27 18.07
CA ALA A 187 2.74 -18.24 17.38
C ALA A 187 3.63 -19.06 18.35
N THR A 188 3.78 -18.61 19.58
CA THR A 188 4.63 -19.23 20.60
C THR A 188 3.96 -20.46 21.22
N ASP A 189 2.67 -20.36 21.55
CA ASP A 189 1.92 -21.39 22.28
C ASP A 189 0.57 -21.76 21.65
N GLY A 190 0.12 -21.05 20.61
CA GLY A 190 -1.15 -21.32 19.92
C GLY A 190 -2.38 -20.75 20.62
N GLU A 191 -2.22 -20.02 21.72
CA GLU A 191 -3.33 -19.46 22.49
C GLU A 191 -3.87 -18.17 21.87
N GLN A 192 -5.12 -17.81 22.22
CA GLN A 192 -5.71 -16.55 21.77
C GLN A 192 -5.28 -15.39 22.67
N ALA A 193 -4.58 -14.42 22.09
CA ALA A 193 -4.20 -13.18 22.76
C ALA A 193 -4.95 -11.98 22.15
N LEU A 194 -5.47 -11.10 23.01
CA LEU A 194 -5.97 -9.78 22.61
C LEU A 194 -4.89 -8.71 22.69
N CYS A 195 -3.94 -8.88 23.60
CA CYS A 195 -2.90 -7.92 23.91
C CYS A 195 -1.66 -8.66 24.43
N PHE A 196 -0.50 -8.34 23.88
CA PHE A 196 0.78 -8.72 24.47
C PHE A 196 1.22 -7.63 25.43
N ARG A 197 1.73 -8.03 26.60
CA ARG A 197 2.25 -7.11 27.61
C ARG A 197 3.72 -7.36 27.81
N SER A 198 4.52 -6.31 27.75
CA SER A 198 5.95 -6.40 28.02
C SER A 198 6.33 -5.38 29.08
N TYR A 199 7.18 -5.81 30.01
CA TYR A 199 7.73 -4.94 31.04
C TYR A 199 9.20 -4.68 30.73
N LEU A 200 9.57 -3.41 30.65
CA LEU A 200 10.95 -2.96 30.57
C LEU A 200 11.35 -2.43 31.94
N PRO A 201 12.26 -3.09 32.67
CA PRO A 201 12.71 -2.57 33.94
C PRO A 201 13.46 -1.25 33.75
N ALA A 202 13.44 -0.40 34.78
CA ALA A 202 14.27 0.78 34.82
C ALA A 202 15.75 0.42 34.60
N MET A 203 16.49 1.28 33.88
CA MET A 203 17.94 1.10 33.78
C MET A 203 18.55 1.14 35.17
N ARG A 204 19.42 0.16 35.46
CA ARG A 204 20.18 0.13 36.70
C ARG A 204 21.07 1.38 36.73
N GLN A 205 20.78 2.31 37.64
CA GLN A 205 21.70 3.41 37.92
C GLN A 205 22.97 2.80 38.52
N THR A 206 24.03 2.74 37.72
CA THR A 206 25.39 2.40 38.15
C THR A 206 26.18 3.65 38.47
#